data_AF-L1K449-F1
#
_entry.id   AF-L1K449-F1
#
_cell.length_a   1.000
_cell.length_b   1.000
_cell.length_c   1.000
_cell.angle_alpha   90.00
_cell.angle_beta   90.00
_cell.angle_gamma   90.00
#
_symmetry.space_group_name_H-M   'P 1'
#
loop_
_entity.id
_entity.type
_entity.pdbx_description
1 polymer ?
#
loop_
_entity_poly.entity_id
_entity_poly.type
_entity_poly.pdbx_seq_one_letter_code
_entity_poly.pdbx_strand_id
1 'polypeptide(L)'
;ISICAFGCVSKRAIEVAKHVVQKMLEHASKDVCDRLVCGFASVAVIGRNQVTSDMPPHAFLKNLQTGEGSGRSYDTGCRGVGGTCKVPCTSVGEENLLMEDGDRYGEESILVHEFGHCVMNVGLSSAQLDRVKYLYEHVKAAGGHGNSSSYLMSNAEEYWAEITQA
;
A
#
# COMPACT_ATOMS: atom_id res chain seq x y z
N ILE A 1 -13.54 5.56 1.84
CA ILE A 1 -12.78 4.30 1.78
C ILE A 1 -13.20 3.45 2.98
N SER A 2 -13.56 2.18 2.76
CA SER A 2 -13.94 1.27 3.85
C SER A 2 -12.71 0.62 4.48
N ILE A 3 -12.77 0.37 5.79
CA ILE A 3 -11.78 -0.42 6.52
C ILE A 3 -12.46 -1.71 6.98
N CYS A 4 -11.89 -2.85 6.59
CA CYS A 4 -12.41 -4.19 6.87
C CYS A 4 -11.42 -4.95 7.75
N ALA A 5 -11.92 -5.72 8.72
CA ALA A 5 -11.11 -6.51 9.63
C ALA A 5 -11.93 -7.66 10.22
N PHE A 6 -11.27 -8.74 10.61
CA PHE A 6 -11.90 -9.79 11.42
C PHE A 6 -12.02 -9.36 12.88
N GLY A 7 -12.91 -10.01 13.64
CA GLY A 7 -13.17 -9.68 15.05
C GLY A 7 -11.99 -9.89 15.99
N CYS A 8 -10.92 -10.56 15.55
CA CYS A 8 -9.67 -10.73 16.30
C CYS A 8 -8.74 -9.51 16.24
N VAL A 9 -8.95 -8.58 15.30
CA VAL A 9 -8.13 -7.38 15.13
C VAL A 9 -8.46 -6.36 16.22
N SER A 10 -7.43 -5.73 16.77
CA SER A 10 -7.61 -4.72 17.81
C SER A 10 -8.37 -3.49 17.31
N LYS A 11 -9.26 -2.94 18.15
CA LYS A 11 -10.00 -1.70 17.82
C LYS A 11 -9.06 -0.53 17.52
N ARG A 12 -7.96 -0.43 18.27
CA ARG A 12 -6.93 0.60 18.09
C ARG A 12 -6.31 0.54 16.68
N ALA A 13 -5.97 -0.64 16.17
CA ALA A 13 -5.44 -0.77 14.82
C ALA A 13 -6.45 -0.28 13.76
N ILE A 14 -7.73 -0.63 13.92
CA ILE A 14 -8.79 -0.15 13.01
C ILE A 14 -8.90 1.39 13.05
N GLU A 15 -8.81 2.00 14.23
CA GLU A 15 -8.84 3.46 14.40
C GLU A 15 -7.63 4.14 13.74
N VAL A 16 -6.43 3.58 13.92
CA VAL A 16 -5.20 4.09 13.28
C VAL A 16 -5.31 3.96 11.75
N ALA A 17 -5.76 2.82 11.23
CA ALA A 17 -5.95 2.64 9.79
C ALA A 17 -6.91 3.68 9.20
N LYS A 18 -8.03 3.93 9.88
CA LYS A 18 -8.98 4.99 9.48
C LYS A 18 -8.31 6.36 9.47
N HIS A 19 -7.59 6.70 10.53
CA HIS A 19 -6.91 7.98 10.67
C HIS A 19 -5.90 8.22 9.55
N VAL A 20 -5.03 7.24 9.28
CA VAL A 20 -4.01 7.32 8.23
C VAL A 20 -4.66 7.51 6.85
N VAL A 21 -5.64 6.69 6.49
CA VAL A 21 -6.35 6.82 5.19
C VAL A 21 -7.05 8.16 5.06
N GLN A 22 -7.66 8.66 6.14
CA GLN A 22 -8.28 9.99 6.15
C GLN A 22 -7.24 11.09 5.92
N LYS A 23 -6.07 11.01 6.56
CA LYS A 23 -4.99 11.98 6.40
C LYS A 23 -4.37 11.97 5.02
N MET A 24 -4.13 10.80 4.44
CA MET A 24 -3.63 10.69 3.06
C MET A 24 -4.58 11.31 2.03
N LEU A 25 -5.89 11.31 2.29
CA LEU A 25 -6.90 11.84 1.37
C LEU A 25 -7.39 13.25 1.73
N GLU A 26 -6.92 13.83 2.83
CA GLU A 26 -7.42 15.12 3.38
C GLU A 26 -7.31 16.27 2.36
N HIS A 27 -6.27 16.23 1.53
CA HIS A 27 -6.00 17.23 0.48
C HIS A 27 -6.08 16.65 -0.93
N ALA A 28 -6.52 15.40 -1.08
CA ALA A 28 -6.70 14.80 -2.39
C ALA A 28 -7.85 15.49 -3.14
N SER A 29 -7.67 15.66 -4.46
CA SER A 29 -8.74 16.22 -5.30
C SER A 29 -9.99 15.35 -5.24
N LYS A 30 -11.18 15.97 -5.29
CA LYS A 30 -12.46 15.26 -5.28
C LYS A 30 -12.52 14.15 -6.32
N ASP A 31 -12.02 14.39 -7.54
CA ASP A 31 -12.04 13.41 -8.63
C ASP A 31 -11.24 12.14 -8.31
N VAL A 32 -10.14 12.26 -7.57
CA VAL A 32 -9.34 11.10 -7.11
C VAL A 32 -10.15 10.30 -6.08
N CYS A 33 -10.76 10.99 -5.11
CA CYS A 33 -11.63 10.34 -4.12
C CYS A 33 -12.83 9.66 -4.77
N ASP A 34 -13.48 10.29 -5.74
CA ASP A 34 -14.60 9.72 -6.48
C ASP A 34 -14.19 8.46 -7.24
N ARG A 35 -13.03 8.46 -7.90
CA ARG A 35 -12.51 7.26 -8.58
C ARG A 35 -12.17 6.13 -7.61
N LEU A 36 -11.58 6.45 -6.46
CA LEU A 36 -11.34 5.45 -5.42
C LEU A 36 -12.64 4.82 -4.92
N VAL A 37 -13.69 5.62 -4.70
CA VAL A 37 -15.00 5.13 -4.28
C VAL A 37 -15.66 4.28 -5.38
N CYS A 38 -15.69 4.77 -6.62
CA CYS A 38 -16.25 4.04 -7.76
C CYS A 38 -15.47 2.75 -8.08
N GLY A 39 -14.16 2.74 -7.81
CA GLY A 39 -13.30 1.58 -7.93
C GLY A 39 -13.40 0.63 -6.74
N PHE A 40 -14.29 0.87 -5.77
CA PHE A 40 -14.47 0.07 -4.57
C PHE A 40 -13.20 -0.09 -3.73
N ALA A 41 -12.36 0.95 -3.69
CA ALA A 41 -11.14 0.95 -2.90
C ALA A 41 -11.43 0.72 -1.40
N SER A 42 -10.73 -0.24 -0.81
CA SER A 42 -10.85 -0.61 0.59
C SER A 42 -9.49 -0.91 1.22
N VAL A 43 -9.43 -0.92 2.55
CA VAL A 43 -8.27 -1.40 3.31
C VAL A 43 -8.69 -2.59 4.19
N ALA A 44 -7.91 -3.66 4.17
CA ALA A 44 -8.05 -4.82 5.04
C ALA A 44 -6.94 -4.82 6.11
N VAL A 45 -7.32 -4.93 7.39
CA VAL A 45 -6.35 -5.09 8.48
C VAL A 45 -6.21 -6.56 8.83
N ILE A 46 -4.98 -7.06 8.74
CA ILE A 46 -4.61 -8.46 9.01
C ILE A 46 -4.28 -8.57 10.51
N GLY A 47 -4.97 -9.47 11.22
CA GLY A 47 -4.68 -9.73 12.64
C GLY A 47 -3.32 -10.41 12.84
N ARG A 48 -2.76 -10.34 14.05
CA ARG A 48 -1.44 -10.93 14.38
C ARG A 48 -1.31 -12.42 14.02
N ASN A 49 -2.37 -13.19 14.22
CA ASN A 49 -2.41 -14.63 13.93
C ASN A 49 -3.02 -14.98 12.58
N GLN A 50 -3.23 -13.97 11.72
CA GLN A 50 -3.73 -14.15 10.36
C GLN A 50 -2.58 -13.93 9.37
N VAL A 51 -2.73 -14.48 8.17
CA VAL A 51 -1.83 -14.24 7.04
C VAL A 51 -2.54 -13.49 5.93
N THR A 52 -1.79 -13.00 4.94
CA THR A 52 -2.33 -12.22 3.82
C THR A 52 -3.46 -12.93 3.09
N SER A 53 -3.33 -14.23 2.81
CA SER A 53 -4.37 -14.99 2.11
C SER A 53 -5.61 -15.33 2.98
N ASP A 54 -5.60 -15.06 4.29
CA ASP A 54 -6.82 -15.15 5.11
C ASP A 54 -7.80 -14.02 4.80
N MET A 55 -7.31 -12.91 4.23
CA MET A 55 -8.18 -11.82 3.79
C MET A 55 -8.94 -12.26 2.53
N PRO A 56 -10.28 -12.21 2.52
CA PRO A 56 -11.06 -12.71 1.37
C PRO A 56 -10.65 -12.09 0.02
N PRO A 57 -10.35 -10.78 -0.09
CA PRO A 57 -9.86 -10.19 -1.35
C PRO A 57 -8.52 -10.76 -1.84
N HIS A 58 -7.70 -11.31 -0.94
CA HIS A 58 -6.36 -11.82 -1.20
C HIS A 58 -6.26 -13.34 -1.12
N ALA A 59 -7.37 -14.06 -0.99
CA ALA A 59 -7.38 -15.53 -0.85
C ALA A 59 -6.67 -16.25 -2.02
N PHE A 60 -6.66 -15.65 -3.20
CA PHE A 60 -5.97 -16.17 -4.38
C PHE A 60 -4.43 -16.16 -4.25
N LEU A 61 -3.87 -15.42 -3.28
CA LEU A 61 -2.43 -15.36 -3.01
C LEU A 61 -1.91 -16.56 -2.20
N LYS A 62 -2.80 -17.43 -1.74
CA LYS A 62 -2.42 -18.61 -0.96
C LYS A 62 -1.42 -19.48 -1.72
N ASN A 63 -0.31 -19.81 -1.06
CA ASN A 63 0.83 -20.55 -1.62
C ASN A 63 1.59 -19.86 -2.77
N LEU A 64 1.30 -18.58 -3.07
CA LEU A 64 2.06 -17.82 -4.07
C LEU A 64 3.28 -17.13 -3.45
N GLN A 65 4.27 -16.84 -4.28
CA GLN A 65 5.49 -16.11 -3.90
C GLN A 65 5.36 -14.62 -4.25
N THR A 66 5.95 -13.73 -3.47
CA THR A 66 5.91 -12.25 -3.64
C THR A 66 6.76 -11.75 -4.82
N GLY A 67 7.12 -12.64 -5.76
CA GLY A 67 8.01 -12.40 -6.88
C GLY A 67 8.72 -13.70 -7.28
N GLU A 68 8.95 -13.88 -8.58
CA GLU A 68 9.68 -15.04 -9.09
C GLU A 68 11.07 -15.13 -8.44
N GLY A 69 11.41 -16.30 -7.91
CA GLY A 69 12.73 -16.56 -7.29
C GLY A 69 12.97 -15.87 -5.94
N SER A 70 12.01 -15.14 -5.38
CA SER A 70 12.19 -14.44 -4.09
C SER A 70 12.30 -15.38 -2.88
N GLY A 71 11.78 -16.61 -3.00
CA GLY A 71 11.71 -17.58 -1.89
C GLY A 71 10.79 -17.16 -0.73
N ARG A 72 10.10 -16.02 -0.87
CA ARG A 72 9.16 -15.47 0.13
C ARG A 72 7.73 -15.65 -0.35
N SER A 73 6.92 -16.32 0.46
CA SER A 73 5.49 -16.45 0.19
C SER A 73 4.73 -15.20 0.62
N TYR A 74 3.56 -14.94 0.04
CA TYR A 74 2.69 -13.86 0.51
C TYR A 74 2.26 -14.04 1.98
N ASP A 75 2.11 -15.29 2.44
CA ASP A 75 1.66 -15.57 3.81
C ASP A 75 2.77 -15.47 4.86
N THR A 76 4.04 -15.64 4.46
CA THR A 76 5.19 -15.60 5.38
C THR A 76 6.07 -14.35 5.21
N GLY A 77 5.98 -13.69 4.07
CA GLY A 77 6.88 -12.61 3.66
C GLY A 77 6.23 -11.25 3.52
N CYS A 78 4.91 -11.14 3.62
CA CYS A 78 4.17 -9.93 3.28
C CYS A 78 2.98 -9.77 4.24
N ARG A 79 2.85 -8.55 4.78
CA ARG A 79 1.71 -8.10 5.58
C ARG A 79 0.99 -6.90 4.94
N GLY A 80 1.65 -6.25 3.98
CA GLY A 80 1.11 -5.16 3.18
C GLY A 80 1.04 -5.53 1.71
N VAL A 81 -0.10 -5.30 1.08
CA VAL A 81 -0.30 -5.45 -0.37
C VAL A 81 -1.03 -4.25 -0.89
N GLY A 82 -0.50 -3.60 -1.93
CA GLY A 82 -1.11 -2.45 -2.56
C GLY A 82 -2.37 -2.79 -3.35
N GLY A 83 -3.37 -1.91 -3.26
CA GLY A 83 -4.60 -2.03 -4.05
C GLY A 83 -4.33 -1.87 -5.55
N THR A 84 -4.99 -2.69 -6.36
CA THR A 84 -4.93 -2.66 -7.83
C THR A 84 -6.34 -2.51 -8.43
N CYS A 85 -6.47 -2.17 -9.72
CA CYS A 85 -7.79 -2.14 -10.36
C CYS A 85 -8.52 -3.49 -10.35
N LYS A 86 -7.80 -4.61 -10.27
CA LYS A 86 -8.39 -5.96 -10.21
C LYS A 86 -8.79 -6.37 -8.80
N VAL A 87 -7.97 -5.98 -7.82
CA VAL A 87 -8.17 -6.23 -6.39
C VAL A 87 -7.95 -4.91 -5.69
N PRO A 88 -8.98 -4.03 -5.61
CA PRO A 88 -8.86 -2.68 -5.06
C PRO A 88 -8.85 -2.70 -3.52
N CYS A 89 -8.17 -3.68 -2.95
CA CYS A 89 -8.02 -3.84 -1.51
C CYS A 89 -6.54 -3.69 -1.17
N THR A 90 -6.20 -2.64 -0.44
CA THR A 90 -4.91 -2.55 0.25
C THR A 90 -4.98 -3.40 1.51
N SER A 91 -3.92 -4.11 1.87
CA SER A 91 -3.81 -4.77 3.18
C SER A 91 -2.68 -4.21 4.02
N VAL A 92 -2.78 -4.38 5.34
CA VAL A 92 -1.72 -4.03 6.30
C VAL A 92 -1.85 -4.89 7.55
N GLY A 93 -0.73 -5.29 8.15
CA GLY A 93 -0.70 -5.98 9.44
C GLY A 93 -1.07 -5.04 10.60
N GLU A 94 -1.82 -5.53 11.58
CA GLU A 94 -2.14 -4.71 12.76
C GLU A 94 -0.89 -4.33 13.57
N GLU A 95 0.16 -5.16 13.55
CA GLU A 95 1.46 -4.86 14.17
C GLU A 95 2.16 -3.67 13.50
N ASN A 96 2.00 -3.50 12.18
CA ASN A 96 2.57 -2.35 11.45
C ASN A 96 1.83 -1.06 11.80
N LEU A 97 0.51 -1.12 11.97
CA LEU A 97 -0.29 0.05 12.36
C LEU A 97 0.02 0.52 13.79
N LEU A 98 0.40 -0.41 14.66
CA LEU A 98 0.63 -0.14 16.07
C LEU A 98 2.11 0.07 16.41
N MET A 99 3.01 -0.07 15.43
CA MET A 99 4.47 0.02 15.59
C MET A 99 4.97 -0.92 16.69
N GLU A 100 4.51 -2.17 16.68
CA GLU A 100 4.85 -3.16 17.71
C GLU A 100 6.24 -3.78 17.49
N ASP A 101 6.85 -4.26 18.57
CA ASP A 101 8.15 -4.95 18.52
C ASP A 101 8.13 -6.13 17.55
N GLY A 102 9.09 -6.15 16.62
CA GLY A 102 9.14 -7.14 15.54
C GLY A 102 8.62 -6.62 14.19
N ASP A 103 8.10 -5.39 14.15
CA ASP A 103 7.92 -4.68 12.88
C ASP A 103 9.27 -4.46 12.19
N ARG A 104 9.40 -5.02 10.99
CA ARG A 104 10.61 -4.87 10.16
C ARG A 104 10.73 -3.48 9.55
N TYR A 105 9.67 -2.68 9.62
CA TYR A 105 9.51 -1.39 8.95
C TYR A 105 9.36 -0.23 9.94
N GLY A 106 10.02 -0.28 11.10
CA GLY A 106 9.83 0.71 12.17
C GLY A 106 10.15 2.17 11.82
N GLU A 107 10.71 2.45 10.64
CA GLU A 107 10.99 3.79 10.11
C GLU A 107 10.01 4.24 9.01
N GLU A 108 9.09 3.35 8.60
CA GLU A 108 8.16 3.55 7.47
C GLU A 108 6.72 3.24 7.90
N SER A 109 5.74 3.75 7.15
CA SER A 109 4.35 3.34 7.33
C SER A 109 3.91 2.47 6.16
N ILE A 110 3.84 1.15 6.39
CA ILE A 110 3.36 0.18 5.39
C ILE A 110 1.99 0.57 4.85
N LEU A 111 1.08 1.09 5.69
CA LEU A 111 -0.22 1.52 5.18
C LEU A 111 -0.11 2.72 4.24
N VAL A 112 0.79 3.69 4.51
CA VAL A 112 0.96 4.84 3.63
C VAL A 112 1.52 4.39 2.28
N HIS A 113 2.56 3.55 2.28
CA HIS A 113 3.14 2.99 1.08
C HIS A 113 2.09 2.23 0.23
N GLU A 114 1.44 1.22 0.82
CA GLU A 114 0.54 0.32 0.10
C GLU A 114 -0.79 1.00 -0.30
N PHE A 115 -1.25 1.96 0.48
CA PHE A 115 -2.39 2.79 0.08
C PHE A 115 -1.99 3.82 -0.97
N GLY A 116 -0.74 4.29 -0.98
CA GLY A 116 -0.15 5.08 -2.05
C GLY A 116 -0.25 4.38 -3.40
N HIS A 117 0.08 3.09 -3.47
CA HIS A 117 -0.17 2.26 -4.65
C HIS A 117 -1.65 2.21 -5.05
N CYS A 118 -2.57 2.05 -4.09
CA CYS A 118 -4.01 2.05 -4.38
C CYS A 118 -4.48 3.39 -4.96
N VAL A 119 -4.02 4.51 -4.40
CA VAL A 119 -4.28 5.85 -4.94
C VAL A 119 -3.76 5.97 -6.36
N MET A 120 -2.54 5.51 -6.64
CA MET A 120 -1.98 5.51 -7.99
C MET A 120 -2.81 4.66 -8.95
N ASN A 121 -3.05 3.40 -8.61
CA ASN A 121 -3.65 2.43 -9.50
C ASN A 121 -5.13 2.71 -9.75
N VAL A 122 -5.89 3.05 -8.71
CA VAL A 122 -7.35 3.15 -8.75
C VAL A 122 -7.82 4.61 -8.79
N GLY A 123 -7.10 5.50 -8.11
CA GLY A 123 -7.50 6.90 -7.92
C GLY A 123 -6.99 7.88 -8.98
N LEU A 124 -5.86 7.61 -9.64
CA LEU A 124 -5.30 8.51 -10.64
C LEU A 124 -5.90 8.27 -12.03
N SER A 125 -6.07 9.36 -12.78
CA SER A 125 -6.36 9.31 -14.22
C SER A 125 -5.10 8.96 -15.03
N SER A 126 -5.28 8.54 -16.28
CA SER A 126 -4.15 8.27 -17.19
C SER A 126 -3.19 9.45 -17.30
N ALA A 127 -3.71 10.68 -17.42
CA ALA A 127 -2.87 11.88 -17.49
C ALA A 127 -2.11 12.16 -16.19
N GLN A 128 -2.64 11.78 -15.02
CA GLN A 128 -1.92 11.87 -13.75
C GLN A 128 -0.82 10.80 -13.66
N LEU A 129 -1.12 9.56 -14.09
CA LEU A 129 -0.13 8.48 -14.16
C LEU A 129 1.05 8.84 -15.08
N ASP A 130 0.77 9.43 -16.24
CA ASP A 130 1.82 9.87 -17.16
C ASP A 130 2.71 10.95 -16.55
N ARG A 131 2.14 11.85 -15.72
CA ARG A 131 2.94 12.83 -14.97
C ARG A 131 3.84 12.19 -13.92
N VAL A 132 3.35 11.18 -13.20
CA VAL A 132 4.17 10.43 -12.22
C VAL A 132 5.36 9.77 -12.94
N LYS A 133 5.10 9.09 -14.06
CA LYS A 133 6.16 8.47 -14.88
C LYS A 133 7.16 9.49 -15.41
N TYR A 134 6.68 10.62 -15.91
CA TYR A 134 7.55 11.70 -16.38
C TYR A 134 8.46 12.22 -15.27
N LEU A 135 7.92 12.46 -14.07
CA LEU A 135 8.69 12.91 -12.91
C LEU A 135 9.72 11.87 -12.47
N TYR A 136 9.34 10.60 -12.40
CA TYR A 136 10.26 9.50 -12.09
C TYR A 136 11.43 9.46 -13.07
N GLU A 137 11.18 9.48 -14.38
CA GLU A 137 12.24 9.47 -15.40
C GLU A 137 13.13 10.71 -15.32
N HIS A 138 12.56 11.87 -15.03
CA HIS A 138 13.32 13.10 -14.86
C HIS A 138 14.27 13.03 -13.66
N VAL A 139 13.77 12.58 -12.51
CA VAL A 139 14.57 12.38 -11.29
C VAL A 139 15.64 11.33 -11.50
N LYS A 140 15.30 10.22 -12.14
CA LYS A 140 16.24 9.14 -12.49
C LYS A 140 17.37 9.65 -13.39
N ALA A 141 17.05 10.43 -14.42
CA ALA A 141 18.04 11.04 -15.31
C ALA A 141 18.95 12.05 -14.59
N ALA A 142 18.46 12.71 -13.54
CA ALA A 142 19.23 13.63 -12.71
C ALA A 142 20.12 12.93 -11.65
N GLY A 143 20.20 11.59 -11.65
CA GLY A 143 21.00 10.80 -10.71
C GLY A 143 20.22 10.21 -9.53
N GLY A 144 18.89 10.33 -9.53
CA GLY A 144 18.02 9.85 -8.46
C GLY A 144 18.12 10.69 -7.18
N HIS A 145 17.42 10.26 -6.12
CA HIS A 145 17.51 10.88 -4.79
C HIS A 145 18.78 10.42 -4.04
N GLY A 146 19.95 10.73 -4.58
CA GLY A 146 21.25 10.43 -3.98
C GLY A 146 21.73 8.99 -4.16
N ASN A 147 20.87 7.98 -3.94
CA ASN A 147 21.20 6.57 -4.18
C ASN A 147 20.20 5.92 -5.16
N SER A 148 20.65 5.71 -6.39
CA SER A 148 19.87 5.07 -7.45
C SER A 148 19.57 3.58 -7.22
N SER A 149 20.18 2.94 -6.21
CA SER A 149 19.86 1.56 -5.80
C SER A 149 18.87 1.48 -4.63
N SER A 150 18.34 2.61 -4.16
CA SER A 150 17.25 2.63 -3.17
C SER A 150 15.98 2.01 -3.77
N TYR A 151 15.17 1.38 -2.91
CA TYR A 151 13.87 0.79 -3.29
C TYR A 151 12.95 1.82 -3.95
N LEU A 152 12.97 3.05 -3.45
CA LEU A 152 12.39 4.26 -4.05
C LEU A 152 12.65 4.42 -5.56
N MET A 153 13.81 4.00 -6.07
CA MET A 153 14.18 4.18 -7.47
C MET A 153 13.95 2.92 -8.34
N SER A 154 13.38 1.85 -7.78
CA SER A 154 13.17 0.57 -8.48
C SER A 154 12.27 0.69 -9.71
N ASN A 155 11.15 1.40 -9.60
CA ASN A 155 10.24 1.74 -10.71
C ASN A 155 9.40 2.98 -10.34
N ALA A 156 8.51 3.42 -11.25
CA ALA A 156 7.70 4.61 -11.03
C ALA A 156 6.62 4.42 -9.94
N GLU A 157 6.16 3.19 -9.76
CA GLU A 157 5.16 2.80 -8.77
C GLU A 157 5.74 2.86 -7.34
N GLU A 158 6.92 2.27 -7.11
CA GLU A 158 7.65 2.35 -5.83
C GLU A 158 8.10 3.79 -5.56
N TYR A 159 8.54 4.49 -6.61
CA TYR A 159 8.88 5.91 -6.50
C TYR A 159 7.72 6.70 -5.92
N TRP A 160 6.52 6.53 -6.47
CA TRP A 160 5.31 7.17 -5.97
C TRP A 160 4.95 6.74 -4.55
N ALA A 161 4.93 5.43 -4.27
CA ALA A 161 4.54 4.93 -2.97
C ALA A 161 5.48 5.43 -1.85
N GLU A 162 6.79 5.41 -2.09
CA GLU A 162 7.78 5.87 -1.12
C GLU A 162 7.75 7.38 -0.89
N ILE A 163 7.68 8.20 -1.94
CA ILE A 163 7.60 9.66 -1.74
C ILE A 163 6.30 10.11 -1.09
N THR A 164 5.22 9.31 -1.14
CA THR A 164 3.99 9.64 -0.41
C THR A 164 4.15 9.55 1.11
N GLN A 165 5.24 8.97 1.60
CA GLN A 165 5.60 8.92 3.02
C GLN A 165 6.35 10.17 3.51
N ALA A 166 6.79 11.06 2.61
CA ALA A 166 7.65 12.21 2.90
C ALA A 166 6.91 13.49 3.35
#